data_AF-A0A959ACA6-F1
#
_entry.id   AF-A0A959ACA6-F1
#
_cell.length_a   1.000
_cell.length_b   1.000
_cell.length_c   1.000
_cell.angle_alpha   90.00
_cell.angle_beta   90.00
_cell.angle_gamma   90.00
#
_symmetry.space_group_name_H-M   'P 1'
#
loop_
_entity.id
_entity.type
_entity.pdbx_description
1 polymer ?
#
loop_
_entity_poly.entity_id
_entity_poly.type
_entity_poly.pdbx_seq_one_letter_code
_entity_poly.pdbx_strand_id
1 'polypeptide(L)'
;MKSKSSIILLALLFIASILSAQNRAPSLYLNYQDDEPGDIIINTLRVASPSPLYTYYCGLLWNGGQDAGGYCGMQEHPAGRNFIFSLWDPITSNDTIIADYAHPETELANFGGEGTGLRSLNFGIGW
;
A
#
# COMPACT_ATOMS: atom_id res chain seq x y z
N MET A 1 -27.58 2.49 37.56
CA MET A 1 -28.28 2.03 36.34
C MET A 1 -27.54 2.58 35.13
N LYS A 2 -26.86 1.74 34.33
CA LYS A 2 -26.27 2.21 33.06
C LYS A 2 -27.42 2.59 32.11
N SER A 3 -27.37 3.78 31.50
CA SER A 3 -28.45 4.22 30.63
C SER A 3 -28.51 3.30 29.40
N LYS A 4 -29.73 3.05 28.88
CA LYS A 4 -29.93 2.23 27.67
C LYS A 4 -29.06 2.74 26.48
N SER A 5 -28.80 4.04 26.41
CA SER A 5 -27.91 4.65 25.42
C SER A 5 -26.46 4.21 25.54
N SER A 6 -25.92 4.02 26.76
CA SER A 6 -24.56 3.55 26.95
C SER A 6 -24.37 2.09 26.49
N ILE A 7 -25.42 1.27 26.59
CA ILE A 7 -25.39 -0.14 26.14
C ILE A 7 -25.45 -0.21 24.61
N ILE A 8 -26.28 0.63 23.98
CA ILE A 8 -26.41 0.71 22.51
C ILE A 8 -25.11 1.22 21.88
N LEU A 9 -24.48 2.25 22.47
CA LEU A 9 -23.21 2.77 21.99
C LEU A 9 -22.08 1.73 22.08
N LEU A 10 -22.02 0.96 23.17
CA LEU A 10 -21.04 -0.10 23.34
C LEU A 10 -21.25 -1.26 22.34
N ALA A 11 -22.52 -1.60 22.06
CA ALA A 11 -22.87 -2.62 21.06
C ALA A 11 -22.52 -2.17 19.64
N LEU A 12 -22.74 -0.91 19.29
CA LEU A 12 -22.36 -0.35 17.98
C LEU A 12 -20.85 -0.33 17.78
N LEU A 13 -20.08 0.03 18.81
CA LEU A 13 -18.61 -0.01 18.78
C LEU A 13 -18.08 -1.45 18.61
N PHE A 14 -18.77 -2.42 19.22
CA PHE A 14 -18.42 -3.84 19.09
C PHE A 14 -18.77 -4.43 17.72
N ILE A 15 -19.85 -3.95 17.09
CA ILE A 15 -20.21 -4.34 15.71
C ILE A 15 -19.25 -3.72 14.69
N ALA A 16 -18.77 -2.50 14.93
CA ALA A 16 -17.77 -1.87 14.07
C ALA A 16 -16.41 -2.59 14.10
N SER A 17 -16.01 -3.15 15.25
CA SER A 17 -14.73 -3.87 15.36
C SER A 17 -14.73 -5.26 14.71
N ILE A 18 -15.87 -5.96 14.68
CA ILE A 18 -15.99 -7.26 13.96
C ILE A 18 -16.04 -7.11 12.43
N LEU A 19 -16.39 -5.92 11.91
CA LEU A 19 -16.42 -5.65 10.47
C LEU A 19 -15.04 -5.32 9.87
N SER A 20 -13.99 -5.19 10.69
CA SER A 20 -12.72 -4.57 10.29
C SER A 20 -11.55 -5.55 10.13
N ALA A 21 -11.73 -6.85 10.39
CA ALA A 21 -10.67 -7.82 10.18
C ALA A 21 -10.83 -8.48 8.80
N GLN A 22 -10.06 -8.04 7.80
CA GLN A 22 -9.90 -8.80 6.57
C GLN A 22 -9.37 -10.20 6.95
N ASN A 23 -9.99 -11.26 6.42
CA ASN A 23 -9.51 -12.64 6.58
C ASN A 23 -8.22 -12.85 5.77
N ARG A 24 -7.13 -12.22 6.23
CA ARG A 24 -5.81 -12.22 5.59
C ARG A 24 -4.76 -12.72 6.57
N ALA A 25 -3.78 -13.45 6.05
CA ALA A 25 -2.60 -13.80 6.81
C ALA A 25 -1.82 -12.53 7.21
N PRO A 26 -1.03 -12.57 8.30
CA PRO A 26 -0.14 -11.48 8.65
C PRO A 26 0.85 -11.17 7.51
N SER A 27 1.10 -9.88 7.25
CA SER A 27 2.18 -9.44 6.38
C SER A 27 3.53 -9.64 7.06
N LEU A 28 4.55 -10.00 6.28
CA LEU A 28 5.93 -10.14 6.73
C LEU A 28 6.80 -9.07 6.08
N TYR A 29 7.79 -8.59 6.81
CA TYR A 29 8.71 -7.55 6.37
C TYR A 29 10.15 -7.99 6.63
N LEU A 30 11.03 -7.70 5.67
CA LEU A 30 12.47 -7.83 5.82
C LEU A 30 13.04 -6.42 5.68
N ASN A 31 13.58 -5.89 6.78
CA ASN A 31 14.17 -4.55 6.80
C ASN A 31 15.67 -4.67 6.57
N TYR A 32 16.18 -3.93 5.59
CA TYR A 32 17.61 -3.73 5.43
C TYR A 32 18.12 -2.84 6.57
N GLN A 33 19.32 -3.13 7.06
CA GLN A 33 20.05 -2.23 7.97
C GLN A 33 20.82 -1.26 7.09
N ASP A 34 20.14 -0.22 6.64
CA ASP A 34 20.71 0.83 5.80
C ASP A 34 20.46 2.18 6.47
N ASP A 35 21.49 2.67 7.16
CA ASP A 35 21.46 3.92 7.93
C ASP A 35 22.31 5.02 7.26
N GLU A 36 22.77 4.79 6.02
CA GLU A 36 23.65 5.70 5.29
C GLU A 36 22.86 6.54 4.26
N PRO A 37 23.31 7.76 3.93
CA PRO A 37 22.69 8.55 2.87
C PRO A 37 22.89 7.91 1.49
N GLY A 38 21.83 7.83 0.70
CA GLY A 38 21.88 7.33 -0.67
C GLY A 38 20.77 7.89 -1.54
N ASP A 39 21.07 8.04 -2.84
CA ASP A 39 20.12 8.55 -3.83
C ASP A 39 19.30 7.42 -4.50
N ILE A 40 19.78 6.18 -4.40
CA ILE A 40 19.26 5.03 -5.15
C ILE A 40 19.17 3.81 -4.23
N ILE A 41 17.98 3.21 -4.19
CA ILE A 41 17.72 1.92 -3.53
C ILE A 41 17.35 0.90 -4.62
N ILE A 42 18.01 -0.25 -4.62
CA ILE A 42 17.79 -1.33 -5.60
C ILE A 42 17.53 -2.63 -4.87
N ASN A 43 16.50 -3.35 -5.31
CA ASN A 43 16.23 -4.71 -4.87
C ASN A 43 15.83 -5.59 -6.07
N THR A 44 16.08 -6.88 -5.97
CA THR A 44 15.66 -7.87 -6.99
C THR A 44 14.62 -8.79 -6.38
N LEU A 45 13.44 -8.83 -6.98
CA LEU A 45 12.38 -9.76 -6.63
C LEU A 45 12.36 -10.95 -7.59
N ARG A 46 12.15 -12.15 -7.05
CA ARG A 46 11.86 -13.36 -7.83
C ARG A 46 10.72 -14.11 -7.17
N VAL A 47 9.66 -14.34 -7.93
CA VAL A 47 8.50 -15.10 -7.47
C VAL A 47 8.56 -16.51 -8.07
N ALA A 48 8.47 -17.53 -7.22
CA ALA A 48 8.37 -18.91 -7.67
C ALA A 48 6.96 -19.20 -8.21
N SER A 49 6.87 -19.92 -9.32
CA SER A 49 5.58 -20.34 -9.88
C SER A 49 5.05 -21.60 -9.17
N PRO A 50 3.74 -21.68 -8.85
CA PRO A 50 2.72 -20.65 -9.06
C PRO A 50 2.72 -19.58 -7.97
N SER A 51 2.48 -18.33 -8.38
CA SER A 51 2.25 -17.20 -7.49
C SER A 51 0.80 -17.23 -6.96
N PRO A 52 0.56 -17.07 -5.64
CA PRO A 52 -0.79 -17.06 -5.10
C PRO A 52 -1.55 -15.78 -5.46
N LEU A 53 -2.80 -15.91 -5.89
CA LEU A 53 -3.68 -14.78 -6.18
C LEU A 53 -3.87 -13.88 -4.95
N TYR A 54 -4.02 -12.57 -5.16
CA TYR A 54 -4.15 -11.53 -4.14
C TYR A 54 -2.88 -11.28 -3.31
N THR A 55 -1.71 -11.66 -3.84
CA THR A 55 -0.43 -11.42 -3.16
C THR A 55 0.21 -10.13 -3.67
N TYR A 56 0.71 -9.32 -2.73
CA TYR A 56 1.61 -8.21 -3.02
C TYR A 56 3.02 -8.54 -2.53
N TYR A 57 3.99 -8.51 -3.44
CA TYR A 57 5.41 -8.59 -3.17
C TYR A 57 5.99 -7.18 -3.19
N CYS A 58 6.06 -6.56 -2.00
CA CYS A 58 6.69 -5.25 -1.83
C CYS A 58 8.21 -5.40 -2.03
N GLY A 59 8.74 -4.78 -3.08
CA GLY A 59 10.17 -4.82 -3.39
C GLY A 59 10.95 -3.77 -2.63
N LEU A 60 10.35 -2.58 -2.50
CA LEU A 60 10.90 -1.43 -1.79
C LEU A 60 9.78 -0.73 -1.02
N LEU A 61 10.08 -0.37 0.22
CA LEU A 61 9.27 0.48 1.08
C LEU A 61 10.23 1.47 1.73
N TRP A 62 9.95 2.76 1.60
CA TRP A 62 10.70 3.82 2.27
C TRP A 62 9.73 4.67 3.08
N ASN A 63 10.17 5.13 4.25
CA ASN A 63 9.40 6.02 5.13
C ASN A 63 7.93 5.57 5.28
N GLY A 64 7.67 4.28 5.50
CA GLY A 64 6.32 3.71 5.49
C GLY A 64 5.38 4.43 6.47
N GLY A 65 4.36 5.09 5.94
CA GLY A 65 3.40 5.90 6.73
C GLY A 65 4.00 7.17 7.35
N GLN A 66 5.17 7.62 6.89
CA GLN A 66 5.84 8.85 7.30
C GLN A 66 5.94 9.83 6.11
N ASP A 67 6.48 11.03 6.37
CA ASP A 67 6.64 12.05 5.34
C ASP A 67 7.55 11.58 4.19
N ALA A 68 7.16 11.93 2.96
CA ALA A 68 7.78 11.45 1.72
C ALA A 68 7.88 9.91 1.60
N GLY A 69 7.00 9.18 2.29
CA GLY A 69 6.93 7.73 2.22
C GLY A 69 6.36 7.20 0.92
N GLY A 70 6.72 5.96 0.60
CA GLY A 70 6.15 5.25 -0.53
C GLY A 70 6.59 3.81 -0.62
N TYR A 71 6.03 3.10 -1.58
CA TYR A 71 6.34 1.70 -1.84
C TYR A 71 6.25 1.38 -3.32
N CYS A 72 6.97 0.34 -3.73
CA CYS A 72 6.78 -0.26 -5.05
C CYS A 72 7.04 -1.77 -5.03
N GLY A 73 6.48 -2.45 -6.02
CA GLY A 73 6.65 -3.90 -6.15
C GLY A 73 5.72 -4.54 -7.17
N MET A 74 5.47 -5.83 -6.95
CA MET A 74 4.80 -6.73 -7.89
C MET A 74 3.53 -7.31 -7.26
N GLN A 75 2.43 -7.34 -7.98
CA GLN A 75 1.17 -7.92 -7.51
C GLN A 75 0.72 -9.05 -8.41
N GLU A 76 0.24 -10.13 -7.77
CA GLU A 76 -0.62 -11.14 -8.39
C GLU A 76 -2.07 -10.70 -8.17
N HIS A 77 -2.56 -9.84 -9.05
CA HIS A 77 -3.85 -9.17 -8.91
C HIS A 77 -4.93 -9.90 -9.75
N PRO A 78 -6.21 -9.91 -9.35
CA PRO A 78 -7.29 -10.55 -10.11
C PRO A 78 -7.46 -10.07 -11.55
N ALA A 79 -7.03 -8.84 -11.86
CA ALA A 79 -7.03 -8.29 -13.22
C ALA A 79 -5.76 -8.65 -14.04
N GLY A 80 -4.81 -9.39 -13.45
CA GLY A 80 -3.53 -9.74 -14.06
C GLY A 80 -2.33 -9.34 -13.21
N ARG A 81 -1.13 -9.61 -13.72
CA ARG A 81 0.12 -9.25 -13.06
C ARG A 81 0.40 -7.77 -13.21
N ASN A 82 0.74 -7.12 -12.11
CA ASN A 82 0.85 -5.67 -12.02
C ASN A 82 2.16 -5.23 -11.36
N PHE A 83 2.77 -4.19 -11.90
CA PHE A 83 3.73 -3.38 -11.16
C PHE A 83 3.01 -2.20 -10.52
N ILE A 84 3.21 -2.02 -9.22
CA ILE A 84 2.65 -0.89 -8.44
C ILE A 84 3.77 0.00 -7.94
N PHE A 85 3.53 1.31 -7.96
CA PHE A 85 4.31 2.30 -7.25
C PHE A 85 3.35 3.32 -6.62
N SER A 86 3.56 3.64 -5.34
CA SER A 86 2.73 4.56 -4.58
C SER A 86 3.59 5.52 -3.76
N LEU A 87 3.14 6.76 -3.68
CA LEU A 87 3.67 7.81 -2.80
C LEU A 87 2.53 8.34 -1.95
N TRP A 88 2.72 8.35 -0.62
CA TRP A 88 1.79 9.04 0.26
C TRP A 88 1.91 10.56 0.07
N ASP A 89 0.80 11.27 0.29
CA ASP A 89 0.81 12.73 0.34
C ASP A 89 1.81 13.19 1.41
N PRO A 90 2.64 14.20 1.12
CA PRO A 90 3.56 14.73 2.11
C PRO A 90 2.80 15.32 3.28
N ILE A 91 3.33 15.15 4.49
CA ILE A 91 2.76 15.72 5.71
C ILE A 91 3.06 17.22 5.77
N THR A 92 4.18 17.62 5.16
CA THR A 92 4.72 18.99 5.21
C THR A 92 4.19 19.90 4.08
N SER A 93 3.46 19.36 3.10
CA SER A 93 2.89 20.11 1.99
C SER A 93 1.48 19.61 1.63
N ASN A 94 0.69 20.47 0.96
CA ASN A 94 -0.59 20.08 0.35
C ASN A 94 -0.53 20.13 -1.18
N ASP A 95 0.67 20.26 -1.75
CA ASP A 95 0.86 20.25 -3.19
C ASP A 95 0.44 18.91 -3.76
N THR A 96 -0.22 18.95 -4.92
CA THR A 96 -0.62 17.72 -5.62
C THR A 96 0.63 17.02 -6.14
N ILE A 97 0.74 15.71 -5.88
CA ILE A 97 1.78 14.88 -6.48
C ILE A 97 1.47 14.75 -7.99
N ILE A 98 2.44 15.10 -8.82
CA ILE A 98 2.35 14.98 -10.27
C ILE A 98 3.36 13.93 -10.73
N ALA A 99 2.91 12.99 -11.57
CA ALA A 99 3.81 12.09 -12.26
C ALA A 99 4.36 12.79 -13.51
N ASP A 100 5.64 13.18 -13.47
CA ASP A 100 6.30 13.82 -14.62
C ASP A 100 6.40 12.88 -15.83
N TYR A 101 6.47 11.57 -15.57
CA TYR A 101 6.55 10.53 -16.58
C TYR A 101 5.67 9.35 -16.20
N ALA A 102 4.95 8.82 -17.19
CA ALA A 102 4.21 7.58 -17.08
C ALA A 102 4.30 6.81 -18.40
N HIS A 103 4.47 5.50 -18.31
CA HIS A 103 4.33 4.64 -19.47
C HIS A 103 2.88 4.73 -19.99
N PRO A 104 2.61 4.64 -21.31
CA PRO A 104 1.26 4.78 -21.86
C PRO A 104 0.21 3.82 -21.27
N GLU A 105 0.66 2.67 -20.76
CA GLU A 105 -0.20 1.65 -20.14
C GLU A 105 -0.24 1.74 -18.60
N THR A 106 0.36 2.78 -18.02
CA THR A 106 0.29 3.03 -16.57
C THR A 106 -0.98 3.80 -16.24
N GLU A 107 -1.81 3.22 -15.38
CA GLU A 107 -2.92 3.92 -14.73
C GLU A 107 -2.39 4.74 -13.56
N LEU A 108 -2.67 6.04 -13.55
CA LEU A 108 -2.42 6.93 -12.43
C LEU A 108 -3.74 7.27 -11.72
N ALA A 109 -3.76 7.17 -10.41
CA ALA A 109 -4.92 7.54 -9.61
C ALA A 109 -4.51 7.89 -8.18
N ASN A 110 -5.34 8.66 -7.49
CA ASN A 110 -5.17 8.84 -6.05
C ASN A 110 -5.64 7.58 -5.29
N PHE A 111 -5.03 7.30 -4.15
CA PHE A 111 -5.45 6.24 -3.23
C PHE A 111 -5.91 6.79 -1.87
N GLY A 112 -6.55 5.92 -1.08
CA GLY A 112 -7.17 6.26 0.20
C GLY A 112 -7.26 5.04 1.14
N GLY A 113 -7.77 5.24 2.36
CA GLY A 113 -8.06 4.16 3.33
C GLY A 113 -6.88 3.75 4.23
N GLU A 114 -5.66 4.09 3.84
CA GLU A 114 -4.41 3.86 4.58
C GLU A 114 -3.53 5.13 4.63
N GLY A 115 -4.19 6.29 4.65
CA GLY A 115 -3.64 7.57 4.20
C GLY A 115 -4.12 7.90 2.79
N THR A 116 -3.64 9.01 2.24
CA THR A 116 -3.90 9.45 0.85
C THR A 116 -2.60 9.62 0.10
N GLY A 117 -2.66 9.64 -1.22
CA GLY A 117 -1.49 9.81 -2.06
C GLY A 117 -1.76 9.46 -3.52
N LEU A 118 -0.69 9.42 -4.31
CA LEU A 118 -0.71 9.01 -5.71
C LEU A 118 -0.25 7.56 -5.84
N ARG A 119 -0.98 6.77 -6.63
CA ARG A 119 -0.57 5.43 -7.05
C ARG A 119 -0.47 5.34 -8.57
N SER A 120 0.36 4.41 -9.00
CA SER A 120 0.46 3.95 -10.36
C SER A 120 0.30 2.43 -10.41
N LEU A 121 -0.43 1.93 -11.41
CA LEU A 121 -0.55 0.51 -11.72
C LEU A 121 -0.19 0.30 -13.18
N ASN A 122 0.58 -0.74 -13.49
CA ASN A 122 0.91 -1.10 -14.85
C ASN A 122 0.74 -2.62 -15.05
N PHE A 123 -0.33 -2.97 -15.75
CA PHE A 123 -0.66 -4.34 -16.15
C PHE A 123 -0.10 -4.71 -17.54
N GLY A 124 0.25 -3.72 -18.37
CA GLY A 124 0.72 -3.92 -19.74
C GLY A 124 2.15 -4.45 -19.81
N ILE A 125 3.04 -3.92 -18.95
CA ILE A 125 4.39 -4.46 -18.77
C ILE A 125 4.31 -5.81 -18.06
N GLY A 126 3.56 -5.88 -16.95
CA GLY A 126 3.39 -7.09 -16.16
C GLY A 126 4.73 -7.72 -15.73
N TRP A 127 4.69 -8.95 -15.20
CA TRP A 127 5.90 -9.68 -14.79
C TRP A 127 5.75 -11.19 -14.98
#